data_AF-V5SCJ8-F1
#
_entry.id   AF-V5SCJ8-F1
#
_cell.length_a   1.000
_cell.length_b   1.000
_cell.length_c   1.000
_cell.angle_alpha   90.00
_cell.angle_beta   90.00
_cell.angle_gamma   90.00
#
_symmetry.space_group_name_H-M   'P 1'
#
loop_
_entity.id
_entity.type
_entity.pdbx_description
1 polymer ?
#
loop_
_entity_poly.entity_id
_entity_poly.type
_entity_poly.pdbx_seq_one_letter_code
_entity_poly.pdbx_strand_id
1 'polypeptide(L)' 'MSSLQENIAAKFLESLAAIKEVDERNVERLRELLASGGKLKAEDFVKIFTTPADGEVK' A
#
# COMPACT_ATOMS: atom_id res chain seq x y z
N MET A 1 9.23 -1.28 21.47
CA MET A 1 8.91 0.08 20.99
C MET A 1 8.91 0.01 19.48
N SER A 2 7.92 0.61 18.81
CA SER A 2 7.94 0.69 17.35
C SER A 2 9.02 1.66 16.89
N SER A 3 9.67 1.35 15.76
CA SER A 3 10.63 2.26 15.15
C SER A 3 9.94 3.51 14.59
N LEU A 4 10.69 4.59 14.40
CA LEU A 4 10.16 5.80 13.74
C LEU A 4 9.59 5.47 12.35
N GLN A 5 10.22 4.54 11.64
CA GLN A 5 9.81 4.09 10.30
C GLN A 5 8.48 3.34 10.36
N GLU A 6 8.29 2.47 11.35
CA GLU A 6 7.02 1.76 11.57
C GLU A 6 5.88 2.73 11.91
N ASN A 7 6.16 3.76 12.73
CA ASN A 7 5.17 4.79 13.06
C ASN A 7 4.78 5.65 11.85
N ILE A 8 5.73 5.98 10.98
CA ILE A 8 5.47 6.69 9.73
C ILE A 8 4.63 5.82 8.78
N ALA A 9 5.00 4.55 8.60
CA ALA A 9 4.27 3.61 7.76
C ALA A 9 2.83 3.41 8.25
N ALA A 10 2.62 3.29 9.56
CA ALA A 10 1.29 3.16 10.14
C ALA A 10 0.41 4.37 9.84
N LYS A 11 0.91 5.60 10.09
CA LYS A 11 0.16 6.84 9.80
C LYS A 11 -0.12 7.03 8.31
N PHE A 12 0.83 6.64 7.46
CA PHE A 12 0.66 6.70 6.02
C PHE A 12 -0.47 5.77 5.54
N LEU A 13 -0.48 4.52 6.00
CA LEU A 13 -1.53 3.56 5.68
C LEU A 13 -2.90 3.98 6.23
N GLU A 14 -2.95 4.54 7.44
CA GLU A 14 -4.18 5.08 8.05
C GLU A 14 -4.73 6.26 7.23
N SER A 15 -3.85 7.17 6.80
CA SER A 15 -4.24 8.31 5.95
C SER A 15 -4.74 7.85 4.58
N LEU A 16 -4.12 6.82 4.01
CA LEU A 16 -4.55 6.22 2.74
C LEU A 16 -5.92 5.54 2.86
N ALA A 17 -6.16 4.77 3.93
CA ALA A 17 -7.43 4.09 4.16
C ALA A 17 -8.60 5.07 4.41
N ALA A 18 -8.31 6.28 4.88
CA ALA A 18 -9.31 7.33 5.07
C ALA A 18 -9.75 8.01 3.76
N ILE A 19 -9.05 7.79 2.64
CA ILE A 19 -9.36 8.37 1.34
C ILE A 19 -10.37 7.45 0.62
N LYS A 20 -11.56 7.97 0.32
CA LYS A 20 -12.67 7.20 -0.28
C LYS A 20 -12.32 6.64 -1.66
N GLU A 21 -11.42 7.31 -2.39
CA GLU A 21 -10.97 6.94 -3.73
C GLU A 21 -9.93 5.80 -3.73
N VAL A 22 -9.41 5.41 -2.56
CA VAL A 22 -8.42 4.34 -2.44
C VAL A 22 -9.14 3.04 -2.08
N ASP A 23 -8.94 2.00 -2.91
CA ASP A 23 -9.46 0.66 -2.63
C ASP A 23 -8.75 0.07 -1.40
N GLU A 24 -9.52 -0.41 -0.42
CA GLU A 24 -9.02 -1.06 0.79
C GLU A 24 -8.06 -2.22 0.47
N ARG A 25 -8.30 -2.97 -0.62
CA ARG A 25 -7.43 -4.06 -1.08
C ARG A 25 -6.05 -3.57 -1.50
N ASN A 26 -5.96 -2.34 -2.01
CA ASN A 26 -4.68 -1.74 -2.35
C ASN A 26 -3.91 -1.35 -1.10
N VAL A 27 -4.61 -0.89 -0.05
CA VAL A 27 -4.00 -0.59 1.26
C VAL A 27 -3.46 -1.85 1.92
N GLU A 28 -4.20 -2.97 1.85
CA GLU A 28 -3.75 -4.27 2.36
C GLU A 28 -2.49 -4.77 1.64
N ARG A 29 -2.47 -4.72 0.30
CA ARG A 29 -1.29 -5.07 -0.50
C ARG A 29 -0.07 -4.19 -0.18
N LEU A 30 -0.31 -2.90 0.07
CA LEU A 30 0.73 -1.96 0.47
C LEU A 30 1.30 -2.30 1.85
N ARG A 31 0.45 -2.71 2.79
CA ARG A 31 0.85 -3.14 4.12
C ARG A 31 1.73 -4.38 4.06
N GLU A 32 1.37 -5.37 3.25
CA GLU A 32 2.17 -6.58 3.01
C GLU A 32 3.52 -6.24 2.36
N LEU A 33 3.51 -5.38 1.34
CA LEU A 33 4.72 -4.93 0.66
C LEU A 33 5.70 -4.26 1.65
N LEU A 34 5.20 -3.34 2.49
CA LEU A 34 6.00 -2.67 3.52
C LEU A 34 6.49 -3.62 4.62
N ALA A 35 5.74 -4.68 4.93
CA ALA A 35 6.12 -5.68 5.92
C ALA A 35 7.11 -6.73 5.40
N SER A 36 7.28 -6.87 4.08
CA SER A 36 8.13 -7.90 3.46
C SER A 36 9.63 -7.80 3.79
N GLY A 37 10.09 -6.66 4.32
CA GLY A 37 11.50 -6.42 4.69
C GLY A 37 12.47 -6.42 3.50
N GLY A 38 11.97 -6.57 2.28
CA GLY A 38 12.75 -6.57 1.04
C GLY A 38 13.02 -5.16 0.50
N LYS A 39 13.92 -5.06 -0.47
CA LYS A 39 14.13 -3.81 -1.21
C LYS A 39 12.90 -3.52 -2.07
N LEU A 40 12.16 -2.48 -1.68
CA LEU A 40 10.98 -2.01 -2.39
C LEU A 40 11.38 -1.32 -3.69
N LYS A 41 10.78 -1.69 -4.82
CA LYS A 41 10.96 -0.99 -6.11
C LYS A 41 9.75 -0.16 -6.44
N ALA A 42 9.94 0.93 -7.18
CA ALA A 42 8.85 1.76 -7.67
C ALA A 42 7.80 0.94 -8.45
N GLU A 43 8.27 -0.04 -9.23
CA GLU A 43 7.43 -0.99 -9.98
C GLU A 43 6.43 -1.75 -9.11
N ASP A 44 6.81 -2.08 -7.86
CA ASP A 44 5.97 -2.84 -6.94
C ASP A 44 4.78 -2.00 -6.46
N PHE A 45 5.00 -0.70 -6.21
CA PHE A 45 3.94 0.24 -5.87
C PHE A 45 3.02 0.52 -7.07
N VAL A 46 3.59 0.70 -8.26
CA VAL A 46 2.81 0.91 -9.48
C VAL A 46 1.83 -0.25 -9.68
N LYS A 47 2.29 -1.50 -9.56
CA LYS A 47 1.41 -2.69 -9.67
C LYS A 47 0.23 -2.66 -8.70
N ILE A 48 0.42 -2.20 -7.47
CA ILE A 48 -0.66 -2.11 -6.48
C ILE A 48 -1.77 -1.16 -6.96
N PHE A 49 -1.40 0.00 -7.52
CA PHE A 49 -2.37 1.02 -7.92
C PHE A 49 -2.85 0.93 -9.37
N THR A 50 -2.11 0.24 -10.25
CA THR A 50 -2.50 0.08 -11.66
C THR A 50 -3.26 -1.20 -11.94
N THR A 51 -3.26 -2.17 -11.04
CA THR A 51 -4.07 -3.38 -11.22
C THR A 51 -5.52 -3.02 -10.88
N PRO A 52 -6.45 -3.02 -11.84
CA PRO A 52 -7.85 -2.78 -11.53
C PRO A 52 -8.28 -3.84 -10.54
N ALA A 53 -9.03 -3.41 -9.54
CA ALA A 53 -9.41 -4.27 -8.44
C ALA A 53 -10.36 -5.41 -8.86
N ASP A 54 -10.77 -5.42 -10.13
CA ASP A 54 -11.58 -6.46 -10.77
C ASP A 54 -10.98 -6.99 -12.10
N GLY A 55 -9.71 -6.71 -12.41
CA GLY A 55 -9.07 -7.26 -13.60
C GLY A 55 -9.62 -6.78 -14.95
N GLU A 56 -10.60 -5.86 -14.99
CA GLU A 56 -11.05 -5.27 -16.25
C GLU A 56 -10.18 -4.10 -16.68
N VAL A 57 -9.33 -4.38 -17.68
CA VAL A 57 -8.83 -3.38 -18.63
C VAL A 57 -9.92 -3.23 -19.70
N LYS A 58 -10.48 -2.03 -19.87
CA LYS A 58 -11.24 -1.69 -21.08
C LYS A 58 -10.29 -1.38 -22.23
#